data_AF-A0A0F9HSP0-F1
#
_entry.id   AF-A0A0F9HSP0-F1
#
_cell.length_a   1.000
_cell.length_b   1.000
_cell.length_c   1.000
_cell.angle_alpha   90.00
_cell.angle_beta   90.00
_cell.angle_gamma   90.00
#
_symmetry.space_group_name_H-M   'P 1'
#
loop_
_entity.id
_entity.type
_entity.pdbx_description
1 polymer ?
#
loop_
_entity_poly.entity_id
_entity_poly.type
_entity_poly.pdbx_seq_one_letter_code
_entity_poly.pdbx_strand_id
1 'polypeptide(L)'
;MSIEMPILRPVPIPTKGLGFWQRIKVWRHTTRKWEVMEDWDYPGFGTIPKGFVFDGASIPRPLWWFLSPVGLLLIPGLIHDWGYRENPGGAGPNDRKLWDMFFRQIIKEVTDTTIIPWIAWAAVRIGGWKAWKEHRKNDTKLDT
;
A
#
# COMPACT_ATOMS: atom_id res chain seq x y z
N MET A 1 11.18 7.50 -20.33
CA MET A 1 12.02 7.47 -19.10
C MET A 1 11.84 6.11 -18.46
N SER A 2 12.91 5.35 -18.27
CA SER A 2 12.89 4.15 -17.44
C SER A 2 12.89 4.59 -15.98
N ILE A 3 11.81 4.31 -15.25
CA ILE A 3 11.75 4.54 -13.80
C ILE A 3 12.61 3.46 -13.15
N GLU A 4 13.59 3.85 -12.33
CA GLU A 4 14.36 2.90 -11.55
C GLU A 4 13.47 2.28 -10.46
N MET A 5 13.56 0.96 -10.31
CA MET A 5 12.73 0.23 -9.35
C MET A 5 13.28 0.39 -7.94
N PRO A 6 12.42 0.49 -6.91
CA PRO A 6 12.88 0.65 -5.53
C PRO A 6 13.58 -0.61 -5.03
N ILE A 7 14.61 -0.43 -4.21
CA ILE A 7 15.23 -1.54 -3.47
C ILE A 7 14.38 -1.83 -2.25
N LEU A 8 13.76 -3.01 -2.22
CA LEU A 8 12.83 -3.42 -1.17
C LEU A 8 13.38 -4.58 -0.35
N ARG A 9 13.30 -4.47 0.98
CA ARG A 9 13.63 -5.55 1.91
C ARG A 9 12.35 -6.14 2.54
N PRO A 10 12.15 -7.46 2.48
CA PRO A 10 11.03 -8.08 3.20
C PRO A 10 11.27 -8.03 4.71
N VAL A 11 10.28 -7.56 5.46
CA VAL A 11 10.31 -7.56 6.92
C VAL A 11 9.96 -8.96 7.44
N PRO A 12 10.78 -9.53 8.36
CA PRO A 12 10.49 -10.84 8.94
C PRO A 12 9.14 -10.88 9.66
N ILE A 13 8.38 -11.96 9.46
CA ILE A 13 7.16 -12.23 10.23
C ILE A 13 7.55 -13.07 11.45
N PRO A 14 7.40 -12.57 12.69
CA PRO A 14 7.81 -13.29 13.89
C PRO A 14 6.84 -14.46 14.15
N THR A 15 7.18 -15.65 13.65
CA THR A 15 6.41 -16.90 13.87
C THR A 15 7.11 -17.87 14.82
N LYS A 16 8.43 -17.74 14.97
CA LYS A 16 9.24 -18.61 15.82
C LYS A 16 8.89 -18.36 17.29
N GLY A 17 8.69 -19.44 18.05
CA GLY A 17 8.34 -19.36 19.48
C GLY A 17 6.83 -19.19 19.78
N LEU A 18 5.99 -18.97 18.77
CA LEU A 18 4.54 -18.90 18.96
C LEU A 18 3.91 -20.29 19.16
N GLY A 19 2.82 -20.36 19.94
CA GLY A 19 2.00 -21.57 20.08
C GLY A 19 1.24 -21.92 18.79
N PHE A 20 0.76 -23.18 18.67
CA PHE A 20 0.10 -23.68 17.46
C PHE A 20 -1.00 -22.75 16.93
N TRP A 21 -1.97 -22.38 17.77
CA TRP A 21 -3.08 -21.50 17.37
C TRP A 21 -2.64 -20.08 17.01
N GLN A 22 -1.59 -19.55 17.64
CA GLN A 22 -1.01 -18.25 17.29
C GLN A 22 -0.36 -18.31 15.90
N ARG A 23 0.34 -19.40 15.57
CA ARG A 23 0.90 -19.62 14.23
C ARG A 23 -0.20 -19.68 13.16
N ILE A 24 -1.31 -20.37 13.43
CA ILE A 24 -2.47 -20.41 12.51
C ILE A 24 -3.06 -19.01 12.31
N LYS A 25 -3.18 -18.19 13.36
CA LYS A 25 -3.64 -16.80 13.25
C LYS A 25 -2.69 -15.96 12.38
N VAL A 26 -1.39 -16.05 12.63
CA VAL A 26 -0.37 -15.33 11.84
C VAL A 26 -0.41 -15.76 10.38
N TRP A 27 -0.47 -17.07 10.11
CA TRP A 27 -0.57 -17.61 8.76
C TRP A 27 -1.80 -17.11 8.00
N ARG A 28 -2.96 -17.04 8.67
CA ARG A 28 -4.22 -16.60 8.05
C ARG A 28 -4.36 -15.10 7.89
N HIS A 29 -3.79 -14.30 8.79
CA HIS A 29 -4.12 -12.86 8.88
C HIS A 29 -2.96 -11.92 8.66
N THR A 30 -1.71 -12.35 8.83
CA THR A 30 -0.56 -11.47 8.66
C THR A 30 -0.19 -11.32 7.19
N THR A 31 0.06 -10.07 6.78
CA THR A 31 0.62 -9.67 5.50
C THR A 31 2.12 -9.43 5.69
N ARG A 32 2.93 -9.76 4.68
CA ARG A 32 4.36 -9.45 4.74
C ARG A 32 4.54 -7.96 4.45
N LYS A 33 5.27 -7.29 5.32
CA LYS A 33 5.66 -5.90 5.12
C LYS A 33 6.96 -5.80 4.34
N TRP A 34 7.16 -4.68 3.67
CA TRP A 34 8.34 -4.35 2.89
C TRP A 34 8.87 -3.01 3.34
N GLU A 35 10.19 -2.89 3.37
CA GLU A 35 10.90 -1.67 3.74
C GLU A 35 11.68 -1.15 2.53
N VAL A 36 11.51 0.14 2.26
CA VAL A 36 12.28 0.87 1.25
C VAL A 36 13.70 1.08 1.76
N MET A 37 14.71 0.59 1.03
CA MET A 37 16.10 0.55 1.51
C MET A 37 16.89 1.83 1.21
N GLU A 38 16.42 2.64 0.27
CA GLU A 38 17.04 3.87 -0.23
C GLU A 38 15.95 4.87 -0.60
N ASP A 39 16.24 6.18 -0.52
CA ASP A 39 15.29 7.20 -0.94
C ASP A 39 14.91 6.95 -2.40
N TRP A 40 13.60 6.86 -2.66
CA TRP A 40 13.10 6.47 -3.97
C TRP A 40 12.17 7.53 -4.52
N ASP A 41 12.59 8.13 -5.63
CA ASP A 41 11.82 9.15 -6.34
C ASP A 41 10.90 8.52 -7.38
N TYR A 42 9.61 8.84 -7.30
CA TYR A 42 8.69 8.55 -8.37
C TYR A 42 8.18 9.85 -9.01
N PRO A 43 8.35 10.03 -10.35
CA PRO A 43 7.92 11.23 -11.03
C PRO A 43 6.45 11.58 -10.78
N GLY A 44 6.20 12.79 -10.27
CA GLY A 44 4.85 13.30 -10.01
C GLY A 44 4.23 12.90 -8.66
N PHE A 45 4.88 12.04 -7.87
CA PHE A 45 4.43 11.68 -6.51
C PHE A 45 5.39 12.09 -5.40
N GLY A 46 6.66 12.34 -5.72
CA GLY A 46 7.67 12.80 -4.77
C GLY A 46 8.61 11.68 -4.30
N THR A 47 9.37 11.99 -3.25
CA THR A 47 10.39 11.09 -2.68
C THR A 47 9.81 10.26 -1.56
N ILE A 48 9.86 8.94 -1.70
CA ILE A 48 9.56 8.01 -0.62
C ILE A 48 10.86 7.77 0.16
N PRO A 49 10.91 8.13 1.45
CA PRO A 49 12.15 8.06 2.21
C PRO A 49 12.56 6.62 2.51
N LYS A 50 13.86 6.39 2.61
CA LYS A 50 14.45 5.19 3.19
C LYS A 50 13.85 4.88 4.55
N GLY A 51 13.58 3.60 4.79
CA GLY A 51 12.95 3.10 6.00
C GLY A 51 11.42 3.15 5.96
N PHE A 52 10.80 3.66 4.88
CA PHE A 52 9.35 3.58 4.73
C PHE A 52 8.90 2.11 4.66
N VAL A 53 8.06 1.72 5.62
CA VAL A 53 7.48 0.38 5.69
C VAL A 53 6.04 0.40 5.19
N PHE A 54 5.72 -0.53 4.30
CA PHE A 54 4.39 -0.67 3.68
C PHE A 54 3.98 -2.15 3.59
N ASP A 55 2.70 -2.44 3.42
CA ASP A 55 2.18 -3.82 3.36
C ASP A 55 1.48 -4.19 2.05
N GLY A 56 1.54 -3.28 1.07
CA GLY A 56 1.14 -3.48 -0.32
C GLY A 56 -0.15 -2.71 -0.62
N ALA A 57 -1.05 -3.31 -1.40
CA ALA A 57 -2.35 -2.71 -1.64
C ALA A 57 -3.36 -3.16 -0.59
N SER A 58 -4.09 -2.20 0.02
CA SER A 58 -5.21 -2.41 0.94
C SER A 58 -6.44 -3.06 0.26
N ILE A 59 -6.27 -4.29 -0.21
CA ILE A 59 -7.25 -5.06 -0.99
C ILE A 59 -7.77 -6.23 -0.14
N PRO A 60 -9.09 -6.51 -0.15
CA PRO A 60 -9.65 -7.69 0.50
C PRO A 60 -8.99 -9.00 0.02
N ARG A 61 -8.56 -9.85 0.96
CA ARG A 61 -7.89 -11.14 0.68
C ARG A 61 -8.59 -12.03 -0.37
N PRO A 62 -9.94 -12.13 -0.43
CA PRO A 62 -10.61 -12.92 -1.47
C PRO A 62 -10.35 -12.44 -2.90
N LEU A 63 -9.84 -11.22 -3.10
CA LEU A 63 -9.48 -10.70 -4.42
C LEU A 63 -8.02 -10.97 -4.78
N TRP A 64 -7.19 -11.46 -3.85
CA TRP A 64 -5.74 -11.62 -4.05
C TRP A 64 -5.35 -12.67 -5.08
N TRP A 65 -6.23 -13.63 -5.38
CA TRP A 65 -5.97 -14.59 -6.46
C TRP A 65 -5.93 -13.91 -7.84
N PHE A 66 -6.58 -12.75 -7.99
CA PHE A 66 -6.61 -11.96 -9.22
C PHE A 66 -5.77 -10.67 -9.10
N LEU A 67 -5.77 -10.06 -7.92
CA LEU A 67 -5.10 -8.79 -7.60
C LEU A 67 -4.04 -9.03 -6.52
N SER A 68 -2.95 -9.69 -6.89
CA SER A 68 -1.85 -9.98 -5.96
C SER A 68 -1.20 -8.68 -5.46
N PRO A 69 -1.18 -8.42 -4.14
CA PRO A 69 -0.57 -7.21 -3.57
C PRO A 69 0.95 -7.11 -3.81
N VAL A 70 1.62 -8.25 -4.02
CA VAL A 70 3.07 -8.34 -4.22
C VAL A 70 3.46 -8.54 -5.68
N GLY A 71 2.49 -8.78 -6.56
CA GLY A 71 2.72 -8.84 -8.00
C GLY A 71 2.66 -7.45 -8.60
N LEU A 72 1.76 -7.30 -9.58
CA LEU A 72 1.53 -6.04 -10.28
C LEU A 72 1.26 -4.83 -9.37
N LEU A 73 0.66 -5.06 -8.21
CA LEU A 73 0.17 -4.00 -7.34
C LEU A 73 1.19 -3.51 -6.31
N LEU A 74 2.40 -4.08 -6.28
CA LEU A 74 3.38 -3.76 -5.25
C LEU A 74 3.83 -2.29 -5.31
N ILE A 75 4.20 -1.82 -6.51
CA ILE A 75 4.65 -0.43 -6.72
C ILE A 75 3.51 0.59 -6.58
N PRO A 76 2.34 0.38 -7.21
CA PRO A 76 1.17 1.22 -6.94
C PRO A 76 0.81 1.24 -5.45
N GLY A 77 0.91 0.09 -4.77
CA GLY A 77 0.63 -0.06 -3.34
C GLY A 77 1.61 0.71 -2.46
N LEU A 78 2.91 0.70 -2.79
CA LEU A 78 3.92 1.51 -2.10
C LEU A 78 3.57 3.01 -2.14
N ILE A 79 3.27 3.55 -3.33
CA ILE A 79 2.91 4.97 -3.50
C ILE A 79 1.59 5.28 -2.79
N HIS A 80 0.62 4.36 -2.87
CA HIS A 80 -0.68 4.50 -2.21
C HIS A 80 -0.57 4.53 -0.70
N ASP A 81 0.17 3.60 -0.09
CA ASP A 81 0.41 3.56 1.36
C ASP A 81 1.16 4.81 1.84
N TRP A 82 2.15 5.28 1.08
CA TRP A 82 2.90 6.50 1.39
C TRP A 82 2.01 7.74 1.32
N GLY A 83 1.25 7.89 0.23
CA GLY A 83 0.30 8.98 0.08
C GLY A 83 -0.83 8.97 1.12
N TYR A 84 -1.30 7.79 1.51
CA TYR A 84 -2.28 7.64 2.59
C TYR A 84 -1.74 8.08 3.95
N ARG A 85 -0.45 7.83 4.22
CA ARG A 85 0.18 8.13 5.51
C ARG A 85 0.67 9.57 5.61
N GLU A 86 1.49 10.00 4.66
CA GLU A 86 2.14 11.31 4.69
C GLU A 86 1.23 12.42 4.16
N ASN A 87 0.26 12.06 3.31
CA ASN A 87 -0.67 12.93 2.60
C ASN A 87 -0.10 14.32 2.25
N PRO A 88 0.96 14.39 1.42
CA PRO A 88 1.57 15.66 1.03
C PRO A 88 0.61 16.65 0.34
N GLY A 89 -0.61 16.22 -0.04
CA GLY A 89 -1.63 17.02 -0.71
C GLY A 89 -2.72 17.66 0.17
N GLY A 90 -2.78 17.42 1.50
CA GLY A 90 -3.82 18.01 2.36
C GLY A 90 -4.26 17.10 3.51
N ALA A 91 -5.41 17.30 4.15
CA ALA A 91 -5.98 16.37 5.14
C ALA A 91 -7.50 16.17 4.93
N GLY A 92 -7.95 16.30 3.69
CA GLY A 92 -9.36 16.28 3.31
C GLY A 92 -9.88 14.88 2.95
N PRO A 93 -11.20 14.64 3.05
CA PRO A 93 -11.84 13.43 2.51
C PRO A 93 -11.63 13.25 1.00
N ASN A 94 -11.39 14.35 0.28
CA ASN A 94 -11.10 14.36 -1.15
C ASN A 94 -9.73 13.73 -1.47
N ASP A 95 -8.80 13.72 -0.52
CA ASP A 95 -7.44 13.23 -0.72
C ASP A 95 -7.42 11.71 -0.84
N ARG A 96 -8.29 11.02 -0.10
CA ARG A 96 -8.47 9.57 -0.26
C ARG A 96 -8.84 9.20 -1.69
N LYS A 97 -9.82 9.91 -2.27
CA LYS A 97 -10.28 9.67 -3.64
C LYS A 97 -9.15 9.96 -4.64
N LEU A 98 -8.36 10.99 -4.39
CA LEU A 98 -7.21 11.35 -5.19
C LEU A 98 -6.15 10.24 -5.20
N TRP A 99 -5.73 9.76 -4.03
CA TRP A 99 -4.77 8.65 -3.91
C TRP A 99 -5.28 7.34 -4.51
N ASP A 100 -6.58 7.05 -4.37
CA ASP A 100 -7.19 5.90 -5.05
C ASP A 100 -7.13 6.06 -6.58
N MET A 101 -7.36 7.28 -7.11
CA MET A 101 -7.24 7.57 -8.54
C MET A 101 -5.79 7.47 -9.05
N PHE A 102 -4.82 7.92 -8.27
CA PHE A 102 -3.40 7.77 -8.60
C PHE A 102 -2.96 6.31 -8.62
N PHE A 103 -3.41 5.51 -7.65
CA PHE A 103 -3.20 4.06 -7.65
C PHE A 103 -3.68 3.42 -8.96
N ARG A 104 -4.88 3.79 -9.43
CA ARG A 104 -5.40 3.33 -10.73
C ARG A 104 -4.53 3.80 -11.89
N GLN A 105 -4.10 5.05 -11.90
CA GLN A 105 -3.30 5.62 -12.99
C GLN A 105 -1.97 4.89 -13.15
N ILE A 106 -1.25 4.65 -12.04
CA ILE A 106 0.03 3.93 -12.04
C ILE A 106 -0.16 2.51 -12.59
N ILE A 107 -1.23 1.81 -12.20
CA ILE A 107 -1.51 0.47 -12.75
C ILE A 107 -1.72 0.54 -14.27
N LYS A 108 -2.44 1.55 -14.77
CA LYS A 108 -2.65 1.74 -16.21
C LYS A 108 -1.33 1.98 -16.94
N GLU A 109 -0.45 2.81 -16.38
CA GLU A 109 0.87 3.10 -16.95
C GLU A 109 1.78 1.86 -17.00
N VAL A 110 1.69 0.99 -15.99
CA VAL A 110 2.52 -0.22 -15.90
C VAL A 110 1.98 -1.38 -16.74
N THR A 111 0.66 -1.57 -16.83
CA THR A 111 0.08 -2.72 -17.54
C THR A 111 -0.31 -2.45 -18.97
N ASP A 112 -0.50 -1.19 -19.36
CA ASP A 112 -1.13 -0.79 -20.62
C ASP A 112 -2.51 -1.42 -20.85
N THR A 113 -3.25 -1.76 -19.78
CA THR A 113 -4.60 -2.31 -19.86
C THR A 113 -5.66 -1.34 -19.35
N THR A 114 -6.90 -1.47 -19.84
CA THR A 114 -8.02 -0.65 -19.37
C THR A 114 -8.78 -1.28 -18.19
N ILE A 115 -8.95 -2.61 -18.17
CA ILE A 115 -9.86 -3.28 -17.21
C ILE A 115 -9.22 -3.46 -15.83
N ILE A 116 -7.97 -3.93 -15.77
CA ILE A 116 -7.28 -4.23 -14.50
C ILE A 116 -7.20 -3.00 -13.58
N PRO A 117 -6.84 -1.79 -14.05
CA PRO A 117 -6.83 -0.59 -13.21
C PRO A 117 -8.19 -0.31 -12.56
N TRP A 118 -9.30 -0.50 -13.29
CA TRP A 118 -10.64 -0.25 -12.75
C TRP A 118 -11.04 -1.28 -11.68
N ILE A 119 -10.70 -2.55 -11.87
CA ILE A 119 -10.95 -3.59 -10.85
C ILE A 119 -10.11 -3.30 -9.60
N ALA A 120 -8.82 -2.99 -9.78
CA ALA A 120 -7.93 -2.67 -8.68
C ALA A 120 -8.38 -1.41 -7.91
N TRP A 121 -8.82 -0.37 -8.63
CA TRP A 121 -9.44 0.81 -8.05
C TRP A 121 -10.67 0.47 -7.20
N ALA A 122 -11.61 -0.31 -7.75
CA ALA A 122 -12.80 -0.71 -7.01
C ALA A 122 -12.43 -1.49 -5.73
N ALA A 123 -11.42 -2.35 -5.81
CA ALA A 123 -10.93 -3.11 -4.67
C ALA A 123 -10.37 -2.22 -3.55
N VAL A 124 -9.53 -1.22 -3.86
CA VAL A 124 -9.00 -0.28 -2.84
C VAL A 124 -10.08 0.68 -2.32
N ARG A 125 -11.11 1.00 -3.12
CA ARG A 125 -12.27 1.75 -2.63
C ARG A 125 -13.04 0.99 -1.55
N ILE A 126 -13.20 -0.31 -1.72
CA ILE A 126 -13.90 -1.19 -0.77
C ILE A 126 -13.01 -1.50 0.44
N GLY A 127 -11.69 -1.69 0.26
CA GLY A 127 -10.77 -2.11 1.32
C GLY A 127 -10.09 -0.98 2.11
N GLY A 128 -9.76 0.13 1.45
CA GLY A 128 -8.87 1.17 1.98
C GLY A 128 -9.48 2.09 3.03
N TRP A 129 -10.81 2.05 3.25
CA TRP A 129 -11.46 2.94 4.24
C TRP A 129 -11.02 2.68 5.68
N LYS A 130 -10.69 1.41 6.02
CA LYS A 130 -10.20 1.06 7.36
C LYS A 130 -8.82 1.64 7.61
N ALA A 131 -7.89 1.43 6.68
CA ALA A 131 -6.54 1.99 6.74
C ALA A 131 -6.57 3.52 6.82
N TRP A 132 -7.37 4.17 5.96
CA TRP A 132 -7.55 5.62 5.99
C TRP A 132 -8.03 6.15 7.34
N LYS A 133 -9.05 5.50 7.93
CA LYS A 133 -9.60 5.91 9.23
C LYS A 133 -8.61 5.69 10.37
N GLU A 134 -7.81 4.64 10.31
CA GLU A 134 -6.79 4.32 11.32
C GLU A 134 -5.69 5.38 11.36
N HIS A 135 -5.18 5.80 10.21
CA HIS A 135 -4.16 6.86 10.13
C HIS A 135 -4.68 8.20 10.67
N ARG A 136 -5.89 8.62 10.28
CA ARG A 136 -6.46 9.88 10.77
C ARG A 136 -6.81 9.90 12.25
N LYS A 137 -7.09 8.74 12.84
CA LYS A 137 -7.26 8.64 14.30
C LYS A 137 -5.95 8.86 15.05
N ASN A 138 -4.82 8.50 14.45
CA ASN A 138 -3.51 8.65 15.07
C ASN A 138 -2.98 10.09 14.94
N ASP A 139 -3.26 10.77 13.83
CA ASP A 139 -2.95 12.20 13.67
C ASP A 139 -3.62 13.05 14.75
N THR A 140 -4.93 12.85 14.98
CA THR A 140 -5.68 13.59 16.02
C THR A 140 -5.16 13.36 17.45
N LYS A 141 -4.37 12.30 17.70
CA LYS A 141 -3.80 12.01 19.02
C LYS A 141 -2.40 12.59 19.23
N LEU A 142 -1.70 12.98 18.16
CA LEU A 142 -0.40 13.64 18.27
C LEU A 142 -0.55 15.15 18.54
N ASP A 143 -1.77 15.69 18.32
CA ASP A 143 -2.14 17.09 18.56
C ASP A 143 -2.80 17.35 19.94
N THR A 144 -2.84 16.36 20.85
CA THR A 144 -3.41 16.44 22.21
C THR A 144 -2.41 16.04 23.27
#